data_AF-A0A328RBH2-F1
#
_entry.id   AF-A0A328RBH2-F1
#
_cell.length_a   1.000
_cell.length_b   1.000
_cell.length_c   1.000
_cell.angle_alpha   90.00
_cell.angle_beta   90.00
_cell.angle_gamma   90.00
#
_symmetry.space_group_name_H-M   'P 1'
#
loop_
_entity.id
_entity.type
_entity.pdbx_description
1 polymer ?
#
loop_
_entity_poly.entity_id
_entity_poly.type
_entity_poly.pdbx_seq_one_letter_code
_entity_poly.pdbx_strand_id
1 'polypeptide(L)'
;MFKVESTLWFSIGLIGQIVFGLRFVIQWLYSEYKKESLIPISFWYLSIVGSLLLLAYAIYLKDIIFTAGFSLNILIYIRNLMLRHSAKK
;
A
#
# COMPACT_ATOMS: atom_id res chain seq x y z
N MET A 1 12.22 11.27 21.77
CA MET A 1 12.25 12.60 21.13
C MET A 1 12.69 12.36 19.69
N PHE A 2 11.74 12.40 18.74
CA PHE A 2 12.01 12.18 17.32
C PHE A 2 13.00 13.24 16.85
N LYS A 3 14.24 12.84 16.63
CA LYS A 3 15.26 13.72 16.05
C LYS A 3 14.80 13.95 14.62
N VAL A 4 14.43 15.19 14.33
CA VAL A 4 14.09 15.68 13.00
C VAL A 4 15.31 15.41 12.11
N GLU A 5 15.43 14.21 11.55
CA GLU A 5 16.28 14.01 10.39
C GLU A 5 15.73 14.98 9.36
N SER A 6 16.51 16.03 9.08
CA SER A 6 16.35 17.02 8.01
C SER A 6 14.94 17.03 7.42
N THR A 7 14.12 18.03 7.77
CA THR A 7 12.73 18.21 7.31
C THR A 7 12.51 17.89 5.81
N LEU A 8 13.56 18.07 5.00
CA LEU A 8 13.64 17.64 3.61
C LEU A 8 13.45 16.11 3.42
N TRP A 9 14.22 15.26 4.11
CA TRP A 9 14.15 13.79 3.97
C TRP A 9 12.81 13.23 4.47
N PHE A 10 12.27 13.78 5.55
CA PHE A 10 10.91 13.44 6.01
C PHE A 10 9.86 13.74 4.92
N SER A 11 9.95 14.92 4.30
CA SER A 11 9.04 15.32 3.22
C SER A 11 9.20 14.43 1.98
N ILE A 12 10.44 14.08 1.61
CA ILE A 12 10.73 13.15 0.51
C ILE A 12 10.13 11.77 0.79
N GLY A 13 10.27 11.25 2.01
CA GLY A 13 9.69 9.97 2.41
C GLY A 13 8.16 10.00 2.33
N LEU A 14 7.53 11.08 2.79
CA LEU A 14 6.08 11.25 2.73
C LEU A 14 5.56 11.33 1.29
N ILE A 15 6.18 12.16 0.46
CA ILE A 15 5.82 12.29 -0.97
C ILE A 15 6.04 10.95 -1.68
N GLY A 16 7.16 10.28 -1.38
CA GLY A 16 7.46 8.94 -1.88
C GLY A 16 6.35 7.95 -1.57
N GLN A 17 5.86 7.91 -0.32
CA GLN A 17 4.74 7.04 0.06
C GLN A 17 3.44 7.40 -0.68
N ILE A 18 3.13 8.69 -0.82
CA ILE A 18 1.92 9.13 -1.55
C ILE A 18 2.00 8.70 -3.02
N VAL A 19 3.12 8.95 -3.68
CA VAL A 19 3.33 8.58 -5.09
C VAL A 19 3.30 7.06 -5.27
N PHE A 20 3.88 6.30 -4.34
CA PHE A 20 3.84 4.83 -4.40
C PHE A 20 2.42 4.30 -4.20
N GLY A 21 1.66 4.87 -3.27
CA GLY A 21 0.25 4.54 -3.02
C GLY A 21 -0.67 4.88 -4.20
N LEU A 22 -0.42 6.01 -4.88
CA LEU A 22 -1.17 6.44 -6.07
C LEU A 22 -1.14 5.41 -7.20
N ARG A 23 -0.10 4.59 -7.31
CA ARG A 23 -0.04 3.51 -8.32
C ARG A 23 -1.20 2.52 -8.17
N PHE A 24 -1.61 2.22 -6.93
CA PHE A 24 -2.76 1.36 -6.67
C PHE A 24 -4.08 2.06 -6.96
N VAL A 25 -4.16 3.39 -6.73
CA VAL A 25 -5.34 4.18 -7.10
C VAL A 25 -5.52 4.20 -8.62
N ILE A 26 -4.46 4.48 -9.37
CA ILE A 26 -4.50 4.47 -10.84
C ILE A 26 -4.86 3.08 -11.36
N GLN A 27 -4.26 2.03 -10.80
CA GLN A 27 -4.59 0.65 -11.14
C GLN A 27 -6.08 0.36 -10.90
N TRP A 28 -6.61 0.79 -9.75
CA TRP A 28 -8.02 0.60 -9.42
C TRP A 28 -8.92 1.34 -10.43
N LEU A 29 -8.68 2.63 -10.67
CA LEU A 29 -9.44 3.40 -11.66
C LEU A 29 -9.41 2.74 -13.05
N TYR A 30 -8.25 2.22 -13.46
CA TYR A 30 -8.12 1.51 -14.73
C TYR A 30 -8.91 0.18 -14.74
N SER A 31 -8.89 -0.58 -13.65
CA SER A 31 -9.67 -1.82 -13.54
C SER A 31 -11.18 -1.58 -13.54
N GLU A 32 -11.63 -0.47 -12.94
CA GLU A 32 -13.04 -0.05 -12.95
C GLU A 32 -13.46 0.35 -14.38
N TYR A 33 -12.62 1.13 -15.06
CA TYR A 33 -12.85 1.54 -16.45
C TYR A 33 -12.93 0.34 -17.42
N LYS A 34 -12.04 -0.64 -17.25
CA LYS A 34 -11.99 -1.86 -18.08
C LYS A 34 -12.97 -2.96 -17.64
N LYS A 35 -13.58 -2.84 -16.46
CA LYS A 35 -14.39 -3.88 -15.78
C LYS A 35 -13.67 -5.24 -15.65
N GLU A 36 -12.34 -5.25 -15.71
CA GLU A 36 -11.52 -6.46 -15.65
C GLU A 36 -10.39 -6.29 -14.63
N SER A 37 -10.27 -7.24 -13.70
CA SER A 37 -9.14 -7.32 -12.77
C SER A 37 -8.01 -8.12 -13.43
N LEU A 38 -7.20 -7.44 -14.24
CA LEU A 38 -6.06 -8.04 -14.95
C LEU A 38 -4.97 -8.60 -14.01
N ILE A 39 -4.95 -8.16 -12.74
CA ILE A 39 -3.90 -8.54 -11.79
C ILE A 39 -4.18 -9.92 -11.17
N PRO A 40 -3.20 -10.85 -11.14
CA PRO A 40 -3.35 -12.17 -10.52
C PRO A 40 -3.74 -12.10 -9.03
N ILE A 41 -4.49 -13.09 -8.52
CA ILE A 41 -4.84 -13.15 -7.08
C ILE A 41 -3.58 -13.28 -6.20
N SER A 42 -2.60 -14.04 -6.70
CA SER A 42 -1.33 -14.27 -6.04
C SER A 42 -0.57 -12.97 -5.77
N PHE A 43 -0.67 -11.98 -6.67
CA PHE A 43 -0.08 -10.66 -6.47
C PHE A 43 -0.62 -10.00 -5.20
N TRP A 44 -1.94 -10.05 -4.97
CA TRP A 44 -2.56 -9.42 -3.80
C TRP A 44 -2.16 -10.12 -2.51
N TYR A 45 -2.11 -11.46 -2.48
CA TYR A 45 -1.65 -12.21 -1.30
C TYR A 45 -0.18 -11.94 -0.99
N LEU A 46 0.70 -11.97 -2.00
CA LEU A 46 2.11 -11.62 -1.83
C LEU A 46 2.28 -10.18 -1.33
N SER A 47 1.46 -9.25 -1.83
CA SER A 47 1.50 -7.85 -1.41
C SER A 47 1.05 -7.67 0.04
N ILE A 48 0.05 -8.42 0.51
CA ILE A 48 -0.36 -8.41 1.93
C ILE A 48 0.75 -8.96 2.82
N VAL A 49 1.31 -10.13 2.48
CA VAL A 49 2.38 -10.75 3.26
C VAL A 49 3.62 -9.83 3.31
N GLY A 50 4.03 -9.30 2.15
CA GLY A 50 5.14 -8.36 2.07
C GLY A 50 4.92 -7.10 2.89
N SER A 51 3.73 -6.48 2.79
CA SER A 51 3.42 -5.30 3.60
C SER A 51 3.34 -5.59 5.09
N LEU A 52 2.88 -6.77 5.52
CA LEU A 52 2.88 -7.16 6.94
C LEU A 52 4.30 -7.30 7.48
N LEU A 53 5.19 -7.95 6.73
CA LEU A 53 6.60 -8.10 7.09
C LEU A 53 7.29 -6.72 7.18
N LEU A 54 7.06 -5.87 6.19
CA LEU A 54 7.64 -4.53 6.16
C LEU A 54 7.03 -3.59 7.21
N LEU A 55 5.75 -3.77 7.55
CA LEU A 55 5.09 -3.05 8.64
C LEU A 55 5.70 -3.45 9.98
N ALA A 56 5.89 -4.75 10.24
CA ALA A 56 6.55 -5.23 11.45
C ALA A 56 7.98 -4.65 11.57
N TYR A 57 8.71 -4.62 10.47
CA TYR A 57 10.04 -4.02 10.40
C TYR A 57 10.03 -2.50 10.64
N ALA A 58 9.09 -1.77 10.04
CA ALA A 58 8.95 -0.32 10.22
C ALA A 58 8.59 0.06 11.66
N ILE A 59 7.73 -0.72 12.31
CA ILE A 59 7.40 -0.56 13.73
C ILE A 59 8.64 -0.77 14.61
N TYR A 60 9.44 -1.81 14.32
CA TYR A 60 10.71 -2.05 15.01
C TYR A 60 11.68 -0.87 14.87
N LEU A 61 11.78 -0.29 13.66
CA LEU A 61 12.58 0.90 13.39
C LEU A 61 11.98 2.21 13.94
N LYS A 62 10.73 2.20 14.42
CA LYS A 62 9.96 3.38 14.82
C LYS A 62 9.83 4.42 13.68
N ASP A 63 9.78 3.95 12.44
CA ASP A 63 9.59 4.78 11.25
C ASP A 63 8.09 5.03 11.02
N ILE A 64 7.64 6.25 11.33
CA ILE A 64 6.23 6.65 11.20
C ILE A 64 5.76 6.68 9.73
N ILE A 65 6.64 7.02 8.79
CA ILE A 65 6.30 7.17 7.36
C ILE A 65 6.07 5.80 6.74
N PHE A 66 6.97 4.85 6.99
CA PHE A 66 6.82 3.49 6.51
C PHE A 66 5.67 2.77 7.20
N THR A 67 5.54 2.92 8.52
CA THR A 67 4.41 2.33 9.26
C THR A 67 3.07 2.79 8.69
N ALA A 68 2.88 4.10 8.46
CA ALA A 68 1.64 4.63 7.91
C ALA A 68 1.35 4.10 6.50
N GLY A 69 2.33 4.09 5.60
CA GLY A 69 2.09 3.65 4.23
C GLY A 69 1.90 2.14 4.07
N PHE A 70 2.63 1.29 4.82
CA PHE A 70 2.35 -0.16 4.78
C PHE A 70 0.99 -0.51 5.38
N SER A 71 0.56 0.20 6.42
CA SER A 71 -0.78 0.05 6.99
C SER A 71 -1.87 0.38 5.96
N LEU A 72 -1.73 1.51 5.25
CA LEU A 72 -2.66 1.90 4.18
C LEU A 72 -2.65 0.89 3.01
N ASN A 73 -1.48 0.42 2.59
CA ASN A 73 -1.34 -0.55 1.50
C ASN A 73 -2.11 -1.85 1.81
N ILE A 74 -2.00 -2.37 3.04
CA ILE A 74 -2.73 -3.58 3.46
C ILE A 74 -4.25 -3.39 3.30
N LEU A 75 -4.80 -2.25 3.71
CA LEU A 75 -6.23 -1.96 3.58
C LEU A 75 -6.68 -1.96 2.10
N ILE A 76 -5.89 -1.36 1.22
CA ILE A 76 -6.17 -1.32 -0.22
C ILE A 76 -6.17 -2.75 -0.79
N TYR A 77 -5.20 -3.58 -0.42
CA TYR A 77 -5.08 -4.95 -0.93
C TYR A 77 -6.23 -5.84 -0.45
N ILE A 78 -6.61 -5.73 0.82
CA ILE A 78 -7.76 -6.46 1.37
C ILE A 78 -9.04 -6.05 0.63
N ARG A 79 -9.28 -4.74 0.46
CA ARG A 79 -10.46 -4.24 -0.27
C ARG A 79 -10.51 -4.77 -1.70
N ASN A 80 -9.38 -4.79 -2.41
CA ASN A 80 -9.32 -5.28 -3.78
C ASN A 80 -9.58 -6.80 -3.88
N LEU A 81 -9.15 -7.59 -2.89
CA LEU A 81 -9.54 -9.00 -2.79
C LEU A 81 -11.05 -9.16 -2.53
N MET A 82 -11.64 -8.36 -1.64
CA MET A 82 -13.07 -8.42 -1.32
C MET A 82 -13.95 -8.11 -2.54
N LEU A 83 -13.66 -7.03 -3.27
CA LEU A 83 -14.38 -6.70 -4.51
C LEU A 83 -14.41 -7.85 -5.50
N ARG A 84 -13.27 -8.53 -5.66
CA ARG A 84 -13.14 -9.61 -6.64
C ARG A 84 -13.88 -10.88 -6.23
N HIS A 85 -14.03 -11.10 -4.93
CA HIS A 85 -14.87 -12.20 -4.42
C HIS A 85 -16.36 -11.90 -4.67
N SER A 86 -16.79 -10.65 -4.54
CA SER A 86 -18.17 -10.22 -4.85
C SER A 86 -18.50 -10.25 -6.34
N ALA A 87 -17.54 -9.98 -7.23
CA ALA A 87 -17.73 -10.03 -8.69
C ALA A 87 -17.81 -11.45 -9.26
N LYS A 88 -17.48 -12.48 -8.47
CA LYS A 88 -17.59 -13.91 -8.85
C LYS A 88 -18.93 -14.55 -8.47
N LYS A 89 -19.87 -13.77 -7.91
CA LYS A 89 -21.20 -14.20 -7.50
C LYS A 89 -22.24 -13.71 -8.50
#